data_AF-A0A533UF44-F1
#
_entry.id   AF-A0A533UF44-F1
#
_cell.length_a   1.000
_cell.length_b   1.000
_cell.length_c   1.000
_cell.angle_alpha   90.00
_cell.angle_beta   90.00
_cell.angle_gamma   90.00
#
_symmetry.space_group_name_H-M   'P 1'
#
loop_
_entity.id
_entity.type
_entity.pdbx_description
1 polymer ?
#
loop_
_entity_poly.entity_id
_entity_poly.type
_entity_poly.pdbx_seq_one_letter_code
_entity_poly.pdbx_strand_id
1 'polypeptide(L)'
;MFELIRFLTSIENDPNGQRIYIADLDNNRIQGLNSDGEFVTKWSTLGKGDGQFSGPGDIASDPSGGFIYVMDIDNNRVQKFDKNGEFIMEWGSLGIGDREAKLILQNYEKNEELFTSLYIMGALYYYA
;
A
#
# COMPACT_ATOMS: atom_id res chain seq x y z
N MET A 1 -9.53 22.26 4.14
CA MET A 1 -8.27 22.53 4.86
C MET A 1 -7.30 21.45 4.44
N PHE A 2 -6.18 21.80 3.81
CA PHE A 2 -5.12 20.84 3.51
C PHE A 2 -4.47 20.43 4.83
N GLU A 3 -4.47 19.14 5.14
CA GLU A 3 -3.78 18.61 6.31
C GLU A 3 -2.37 18.21 5.88
N LEU A 4 -1.36 18.69 6.61
CA LEU A 4 0.05 18.41 6.36
C LEU A 4 0.31 16.90 6.32
N ILE A 5 1.18 16.47 5.40
CA ILE A 5 1.76 15.12 5.40
C ILE A 5 2.60 14.98 6.67
N ARG A 6 2.36 13.91 7.44
CA ARG A 6 3.06 13.56 8.66
C ARG A 6 3.71 12.19 8.46
N PHE A 7 5.00 12.26 8.16
CA PHE A 7 5.86 11.12 7.90
C PHE A 7 5.49 10.36 6.60
N LEU A 8 6.09 10.80 5.50
CA LEU A 8 5.97 10.17 4.18
C LEU A 8 6.82 8.90 4.14
N THR A 9 6.21 7.75 3.89
CA THR A 9 6.92 6.46 3.78
C THR A 9 7.06 5.96 2.35
N SER A 10 6.15 6.33 1.46
CA SER A 10 6.17 5.87 0.06
C SER A 10 5.50 6.87 -0.88
N ILE A 11 5.96 6.87 -2.13
CA ILE A 11 5.41 7.60 -3.26
C ILE A 11 5.34 6.66 -4.47
N GLU A 12 4.18 6.51 -5.07
CA GLU A 12 3.93 5.59 -6.17
C GLU A 12 3.02 6.22 -7.22
N ASN A 13 3.16 5.86 -8.50
CA ASN A 13 2.25 6.40 -9.52
C ASN A 13 0.85 5.77 -9.38
N ASP A 14 -0.19 6.54 -9.65
CA ASP A 14 -1.52 5.97 -9.90
C ASP A 14 -1.44 5.02 -11.11
N PRO A 15 -2.05 3.82 -11.05
CA PRO A 15 -2.16 2.93 -12.20
C PRO A 15 -2.61 3.59 -13.50
N ASN A 16 -3.39 4.69 -13.43
CA ASN A 16 -3.84 5.44 -14.61
C ASN A 16 -2.88 6.55 -15.07
N GLY A 17 -1.76 6.77 -14.38
CA GLY A 17 -0.73 7.76 -14.69
C GLY A 17 -1.13 9.22 -14.44
N GLN A 18 -2.26 9.47 -13.77
CA GLN A 18 -2.81 10.82 -13.58
C GLN A 18 -2.43 11.48 -12.25
N ARG A 19 -1.92 10.70 -11.30
CA ARG A 19 -1.63 11.11 -9.93
C ARG A 19 -0.41 10.38 -9.40
N ILE A 20 0.09 10.89 -8.29
CA ILE A 20 0.97 10.14 -7.38
C ILE A 20 0.19 9.82 -6.10
N TYR A 21 0.36 8.61 -5.59
CA TYR A 21 -0.12 8.20 -4.27
C TYR A 21 1.01 8.27 -3.26
N ILE A 22 0.69 8.76 -2.07
CA ILE A 22 1.62 8.86 -0.96
C ILE A 22 1.07 8.19 0.29
N ALA A 23 1.92 7.44 0.99
CA ALA A 23 1.59 6.86 2.29
C ALA A 23 1.96 7.87 3.38
N ASP A 24 0.94 8.34 4.09
CA ASP A 24 1.03 9.35 5.14
C ASP A 24 0.84 8.66 6.49
N LEU A 25 1.94 8.11 7.00
CA LEU A 25 1.95 7.07 8.04
C LEU A 25 1.28 7.55 9.32
N ASP A 26 1.69 8.69 9.86
CA ASP A 26 1.18 9.16 11.16
C ASP A 26 -0.28 9.61 11.07
N ASN A 27 -0.74 9.95 9.86
CA ASN A 27 -2.15 10.28 9.59
C ASN A 27 -2.99 9.06 9.17
N ASN A 28 -2.41 7.86 9.08
CA ASN A 28 -3.09 6.61 8.77
C ASN A 28 -3.93 6.65 7.49
N ARG A 29 -3.38 7.24 6.43
CA ARG A 29 -4.08 7.43 5.16
C ARG A 29 -3.15 7.32 3.97
N ILE A 30 -3.75 7.07 2.81
CA ILE A 30 -3.11 7.31 1.52
C ILE A 30 -3.69 8.60 0.94
N GLN A 31 -2.85 9.43 0.33
CA GLN A 31 -3.28 10.64 -0.38
C GLN A 31 -2.86 10.57 -1.85
N GLY A 32 -3.73 11.04 -2.74
CA GLY A 32 -3.43 11.21 -4.16
C GLY A 32 -3.23 12.68 -4.51
N LEU A 33 -2.11 13.00 -5.16
CA LEU A 33 -1.75 14.34 -5.61
C LEU A 33 -1.70 14.39 -7.15
N ASN A 34 -2.03 15.54 -7.76
CA ASN A 34 -1.86 15.76 -9.19
C ASN A 34 -0.39 16.09 -9.55
N SER A 35 -0.10 16.31 -10.84
CA SER A 35 1.23 16.67 -11.34
C SER A 35 1.79 17.98 -10.77
N ASP A 36 0.92 18.87 -10.28
CA ASP A 36 1.30 20.15 -9.67
C ASP A 36 1.48 20.01 -8.14
N GLY A 37 1.34 18.80 -7.59
CA GLY A 37 1.44 18.50 -6.17
C GLY A 37 0.20 18.86 -5.35
N GLU A 38 -0.91 19.19 -6.01
CA GLU A 38 -2.16 19.55 -5.34
C GLU A 38 -2.93 18.30 -4.91
N PHE A 39 -3.61 18.38 -3.77
CA PHE A 39 -4.45 17.30 -3.25
C PHE A 39 -5.63 17.02 -4.17
N VAL A 40 -5.83 15.74 -4.49
CA VAL A 40 -6.95 15.27 -5.30
C VAL A 40 -7.85 14.35 -4.50
N THR A 41 -7.28 13.39 -3.79
CA THR A 41 -8.05 12.37 -3.05
C THR A 41 -7.32 11.89 -1.81
N LYS A 42 -8.07 11.30 -0.88
CA LYS A 42 -7.54 10.47 0.20
C LYS A 42 -8.50 9.34 0.49
N TRP A 43 -7.97 8.25 0.99
CA TRP A 43 -8.79 7.19 1.57
C TRP A 43 -8.16 6.65 2.85
N SER A 44 -8.99 5.87 3.55
CA SER A 44 -8.74 5.27 4.87
C SER A 44 -8.87 6.20 6.08
N THR A 45 -8.99 5.55 7.24
CA THR A 45 -8.96 6.10 8.60
C THR A 45 -8.17 5.12 9.49
N LEU A 46 -7.69 5.59 10.65
CA LEU A 46 -7.05 4.71 11.63
C LEU A 46 -7.99 3.55 12.01
N GLY A 47 -7.51 2.31 11.90
CA GLY A 47 -8.27 1.14 12.32
C GLY A 47 -7.72 -0.18 11.82
N LYS A 48 -8.52 -1.24 12.01
CA LYS A 48 -8.20 -2.62 11.64
C LYS A 48 -9.22 -3.25 10.69
N GLY A 49 -10.28 -2.53 10.34
CA GLY A 49 -11.28 -3.01 9.40
C GLY A 49 -10.80 -2.91 7.95
N ASP A 50 -11.62 -3.44 7.05
CA ASP A 50 -11.43 -3.37 5.60
C ASP A 50 -11.27 -1.92 5.15
N GLY A 51 -10.18 -1.63 4.44
CA GLY A 51 -9.85 -0.29 3.95
C GLY A 51 -9.44 0.72 5.04
N GLN A 52 -9.28 0.28 6.28
CA GLN A 52 -8.66 1.07 7.37
C GLN A 52 -7.18 0.71 7.50
N PHE A 53 -6.35 1.64 7.98
CA PHE A 53 -4.92 1.41 8.18
C PHE A 53 -4.48 1.70 9.62
N SER A 54 -3.41 1.04 10.04
CA SER A 54 -2.59 1.42 11.19
C SER A 54 -1.14 1.43 10.74
N GLY A 55 -0.62 2.62 10.49
CA GLY A 55 0.72 2.83 9.94
C GLY A 55 0.87 2.29 8.51
N PRO A 56 0.20 2.91 7.51
CA PRO A 56 0.42 2.54 6.12
C PRO A 56 1.88 2.79 5.74
N GLY A 57 2.54 1.77 5.20
CA GLY A 57 3.95 1.77 4.84
C GLY A 57 4.16 2.05 3.37
N ASP A 58 4.33 0.98 2.60
CA ASP A 58 4.63 1.06 1.17
C ASP A 58 3.38 0.93 0.29
N ILE A 59 3.46 1.48 -0.92
CA ILE A 59 2.43 1.43 -1.95
C ILE A 59 3.02 0.80 -3.20
N ALA A 60 2.29 -0.11 -3.82
CA ALA A 60 2.60 -0.60 -5.16
C ALA A 60 1.37 -0.47 -6.08
N SER A 61 1.62 -0.14 -7.33
CA SER A 61 0.58 -0.05 -8.37
C SER A 61 0.71 -1.22 -9.35
N ASP A 62 -0.42 -1.72 -9.84
CA ASP A 62 -0.51 -2.61 -10.99
C ASP A 62 -1.19 -1.84 -12.13
N PRO A 63 -0.43 -1.22 -13.04
CA PRO A 63 -0.96 -0.46 -14.16
C PRO A 63 -1.80 -1.30 -15.12
N SER A 64 -1.50 -2.60 -15.25
CA SER A 64 -2.20 -3.51 -16.16
C SER A 64 -3.59 -3.87 -15.64
N GLY A 65 -3.72 -4.09 -14.33
CA GLY A 65 -4.96 -4.45 -13.65
C GLY A 65 -5.72 -3.28 -13.03
N GLY A 66 -5.08 -2.11 -12.90
CA GLY A 66 -5.68 -0.93 -12.27
C GLY A 66 -5.80 -1.04 -10.75
N PHE A 67 -4.91 -1.81 -10.10
CA PHE A 67 -4.97 -2.08 -8.66
C PHE A 67 -3.88 -1.36 -7.88
N ILE A 68 -4.17 -1.10 -6.61
CA ILE A 68 -3.25 -0.49 -5.65
C ILE A 68 -3.08 -1.46 -4.49
N TYR A 69 -1.86 -1.64 -4.03
CA TYR A 69 -1.52 -2.50 -2.90
C TYR A 69 -0.85 -1.65 -1.84
N VAL A 70 -1.27 -1.79 -0.59
CA VAL A 70 -0.74 -1.00 0.53
C VAL A 70 -0.36 -1.95 1.66
N MET A 71 0.87 -1.79 2.16
CA MET A 71 1.32 -2.46 3.36
C MET A 71 0.76 -1.74 4.60
N ASP A 72 0.02 -2.46 5.42
CA ASP A 72 -0.57 -1.98 6.67
C ASP A 72 0.26 -2.53 7.83
N ILE A 73 1.30 -1.78 8.21
CA ILE A 73 2.44 -2.30 8.99
C ILE A 73 1.98 -2.82 10.35
N ASP A 74 1.27 -2.01 11.12
CA ASP A 74 0.92 -2.39 12.49
C ASP A 74 -0.16 -3.49 12.52
N ASN A 75 -0.95 -3.60 11.44
CA ASN A 75 -1.92 -4.69 11.28
C ASN A 75 -1.31 -5.95 10.65
N ASN A 76 -0.05 -5.90 10.21
CA ASN A 76 0.68 -7.03 9.63
C ASN A 76 -0.04 -7.68 8.42
N ARG A 77 -0.57 -6.84 7.54
CA ARG A 77 -1.30 -7.27 6.35
C ARG A 77 -0.97 -6.42 5.13
N VAL A 78 -1.29 -6.94 3.96
CA VAL A 78 -1.36 -6.18 2.71
C VAL A 78 -2.81 -6.06 2.32
N GLN A 79 -3.25 -4.86 1.97
CA GLN A 79 -4.58 -4.61 1.46
C GLN A 79 -4.52 -4.22 -0.02
N LYS A 80 -5.44 -4.76 -0.81
CA LYS A 80 -5.63 -4.47 -2.23
C LYS A 80 -6.84 -3.57 -2.42
N PHE A 81 -6.68 -2.55 -3.26
CA PHE A 81 -7.69 -1.59 -3.62
C PHE A 81 -7.86 -1.51 -5.13
N ASP A 82 -9.03 -1.07 -5.56
CA ASP A 82 -9.22 -0.62 -6.94
C ASP A 82 -8.62 0.78 -7.16
N LYS A 83 -8.66 1.24 -8.41
CA LYS A 83 -8.17 2.57 -8.80
C LYS A 83 -8.88 3.76 -8.13
N ASN A 84 -10.03 3.54 -7.50
CA ASN A 84 -10.78 4.57 -6.78
C ASN A 84 -10.45 4.58 -5.28
N GLY A 85 -9.63 3.64 -4.81
CA GLY A 85 -9.32 3.45 -3.39
C GLY A 85 -10.37 2.63 -2.65
N GLU A 86 -11.24 1.90 -3.36
CA GLU A 86 -12.19 0.97 -2.74
C GLU A 86 -11.49 -0.34 -2.40
N PHE A 87 -11.72 -0.83 -1.17
CA PHE A 87 -11.14 -2.08 -0.70
C PHE A 87 -11.66 -3.28 -1.51
N ILE A 88 -10.75 -4.16 -1.92
CA ILE A 88 -11.07 -5.39 -2.66
C ILE A 88 -10.87 -6.62 -1.78
N MET A 89 -9.69 -6.75 -1.17
CA MET A 89 -9.31 -7.90 -0.35
C MET A 89 -8.04 -7.61 0.45
N GLU A 90 -7.72 -8.49 1.39
CA GLU A 90 -6.47 -8.46 2.16
C GLU A 90 -5.88 -9.85 2.35
N TRP A 91 -4.59 -9.89 2.67
CA TRP A 91 -3.89 -11.09 3.12
C TRP A 91 -2.75 -10.75 4.07
N GLY A 92 -2.34 -11.76 4.84
CA GLY A 92 -1.41 -11.61 5.96
C GLY A 92 -2.15 -11.41 7.29
N SER A 93 -1.52 -11.87 8.37
CA SER A 93 -1.90 -11.58 9.75
C SER A 93 -0.71 -11.88 10.68
N LEU A 94 -0.74 -11.36 11.91
CA LEU A 94 0.23 -11.70 12.96
C LEU A 94 0.36 -13.23 13.12
N GLY A 95 1.47 -13.78 12.64
CA GLY A 95 1.93 -15.13 13.00
C GLY A 95 1.38 -16.30 12.18
N ILE A 96 1.49 -16.29 10.85
CA ILE A 96 1.28 -17.51 10.05
C ILE A 96 2.54 -17.86 9.24
N GLY A 97 3.11 -19.03 9.55
CA GLY A 97 4.45 -19.46 9.15
C GLY A 97 4.68 -19.64 7.64
N ASP A 98 5.94 -19.87 7.29
CA ASP A 98 6.60 -19.95 5.97
C ASP A 98 5.76 -20.40 4.76
N ARG A 99 4.73 -21.22 4.97
CA ARG A 99 3.88 -21.77 3.92
C ARG A 99 2.95 -20.74 3.28
N GLU A 100 2.40 -19.80 4.05
CA GLU A 100 1.55 -18.73 3.50
C GLU A 100 2.39 -17.62 2.89
N ALA A 101 3.53 -17.25 3.49
CA ALA A 101 4.54 -16.41 2.84
C ALA A 101 4.96 -16.99 1.48
N LYS A 102 5.09 -18.31 1.37
CA LYS A 102 5.41 -19.01 0.11
C LYS A 102 4.26 -19.03 -0.90
N LEU A 103 3.00 -19.07 -0.46
CA LEU A 103 1.83 -18.94 -1.36
C LEU A 103 1.67 -17.51 -1.88
N ILE A 104 1.94 -16.55 -1.01
CA ILE A 104 2.00 -15.14 -1.34
C ILE A 104 3.16 -14.93 -2.36
N LEU A 105 4.35 -15.52 -2.15
CA LEU A 105 5.47 -15.60 -3.12
C LEU A 105 5.13 -16.31 -4.44
N GLN A 106 4.39 -17.40 -4.42
CA GLN A 106 3.97 -18.11 -5.65
C GLN A 106 2.93 -17.34 -6.46
N ASN A 107 2.10 -16.52 -5.80
CA ASN A 107 1.25 -15.55 -6.48
C ASN A 107 2.04 -14.30 -6.91
N TYR A 108 3.12 -13.94 -6.20
CA TYR A 108 4.07 -12.88 -6.59
C TYR A 108 4.83 -13.25 -7.88
N GLU A 109 5.39 -14.46 -8.00
CA GLU A 109 6.17 -14.92 -9.17
C GLU A 109 5.44 -14.83 -10.53
N LYS A 110 4.13 -14.61 -10.55
CA LYS A 110 3.34 -14.45 -11.78
C LYS A 110 3.24 -13.01 -12.29
N ASN A 111 3.63 -12.00 -11.51
CA ASN A 111 3.52 -10.58 -11.86
C ASN A 111 4.86 -9.86 -11.66
N GLU A 112 5.75 -9.97 -12.67
CA GLU A 112 7.13 -9.49 -12.64
C GLU A 112 7.29 -7.96 -12.46
N GLU A 113 6.25 -7.15 -12.65
CA GLU A 113 6.32 -5.69 -12.56
C GLU A 113 6.09 -5.11 -11.15
N LEU A 114 5.46 -5.86 -10.23
CA LEU A 114 5.21 -5.42 -8.84
C LEU A 114 6.46 -5.47 -7.93
N PHE A 115 7.62 -5.84 -8.47
CA PHE A 115 8.68 -6.53 -7.71
C PHE A 115 9.79 -5.67 -7.10
N THR A 116 9.96 -4.37 -7.42
CA THR A 116 11.12 -3.63 -6.88
C THR A 116 10.84 -2.88 -5.57
N SER A 117 9.61 -2.39 -5.33
CA SER A 117 9.30 -1.63 -4.11
C SER A 117 9.02 -2.53 -2.91
N LEU A 118 8.12 -3.52 -3.06
CA LEU A 118 7.67 -4.36 -1.94
C LEU A 118 8.72 -5.37 -1.43
N TYR A 119 9.59 -5.89 -2.31
CA TYR A 119 10.56 -6.95 -1.99
C TYR A 119 11.79 -6.45 -1.20
N ILE A 120 12.23 -5.21 -1.45
CA ILE A 120 13.43 -4.67 -0.78
C ILE A 120 13.17 -4.41 0.72
N MET A 121 11.95 -4.09 1.13
CA MET A 121 11.65 -3.73 2.53
C MET A 121 11.14 -4.87 3.41
N GLY A 122 10.44 -5.87 2.85
CA GLY A 122 10.10 -7.08 3.60
C GLY A 122 11.35 -7.82 4.12
N ALA A 123 12.45 -7.78 3.36
CA ALA A 123 13.74 -8.32 3.78
C ALA A 123 14.51 -7.42 4.77
N LEU A 124 14.26 -6.10 4.80
CA LEU A 124 14.94 -5.18 5.73
C LEU A 124 14.26 -5.08 7.10
N TYR A 125 12.93 -5.24 7.17
CA TYR A 125 12.20 -5.17 8.45
C TYR A 125 12.15 -6.48 9.24
N TYR A 126 12.39 -7.64 8.60
CA TYR A 126 12.41 -8.95 9.27
C TYR A 126 13.80 -9.39 9.79
N TYR A 127 14.87 -8.62 9.53
CA TYR A 127 16.25 -8.97 9.90
C TYR A 127 16.98 -7.92 10.77
N ALA A 128 16.28 -6.98 11.40
CA ALA A 128 16.86 -6.03 12.35
C ALA A 128 16.23 -6.15 13.75
#